data_AF-A0A922SVG0-F1
#
_entry.id   AF-A0A922SVG0-F1
#
_cell.length_a   1.000
_cell.length_b   1.000
_cell.length_c   1.000
_cell.angle_alpha   90.00
_cell.angle_beta   90.00
_cell.angle_gamma   90.00
#
_symmetry.space_group_name_H-M   'P 1'
#
loop_
_entity.id
_entity.type
_entity.pdbx_description
1 polymer ?
#
loop_
_entity_poly.entity_id
_entity_poly.type
_entity_poly.pdbx_seq_one_letter_code
_entity_poly.pdbx_strand_id
1 'polypeptide(L)'
;MPSAQVALEEAKLRFAVHLRTIDDKHPLTNRTTLPLVIRGRAAGNRRIPRSKVQRVAQLLPATPRNVLASPHFSDGSRQDPTQGQGKDIAAQNFTTWWESLGQETITVFSDGSEQQINGTRVVTYGYAIYQGQAAVATGQGSLNALSHVFDAEAIGACRGLKHALQLSLPSQREIVLCVSVEVNVHPRDYLVPAASALASVYSLSFP
;
A
#
# COMPACT_ATOMS: atom_id res chain seq x y z
N MET A 1 18.04 -23.03 8.35
CA MET A 1 17.63 -21.94 9.26
C MET A 1 18.89 -21.31 9.84
N PRO A 2 18.99 -19.97 9.93
CA PRO A 2 20.12 -19.33 10.59
C PRO A 2 20.19 -19.73 12.07
N SER A 3 21.36 -19.63 12.69
CA SER A 3 21.49 -19.88 14.13
C SER A 3 20.71 -18.84 14.94
N ALA A 4 20.29 -19.19 16.15
CA ALA A 4 19.55 -18.28 17.03
C ALA A 4 20.29 -16.95 17.27
N GLN A 5 21.63 -16.99 17.34
CA GLN A 5 22.47 -15.81 17.49
C GLN A 5 22.41 -14.89 16.27
N VAL A 6 22.50 -15.47 15.07
CA VAL A 6 22.42 -14.70 13.81
C VAL A 6 21.03 -14.06 13.67
N ALA A 7 19.97 -14.82 13.96
CA ALA A 7 18.60 -14.31 13.91
C ALA A 7 18.37 -13.17 14.92
N LEU A 8 18.96 -13.27 16.12
CA LEU A 8 18.86 -12.23 17.14
C LEU A 8 19.58 -10.94 16.72
N GLU A 9 20.79 -11.04 16.18
CA GLU A 9 21.53 -9.86 15.71
C GLU A 9 20.84 -9.19 14.52
N GLU A 10 20.28 -9.97 13.60
CA GLU A 10 19.47 -9.45 12.51
C GLU A 10 18.23 -8.71 13.02
N ALA A 11 17.48 -9.30 13.95
CA ALA A 11 16.30 -8.66 14.54
C ALA A 11 16.67 -7.35 15.28
N LYS A 12 17.80 -7.35 15.99
CA LYS A 12 18.34 -6.18 16.70
C LYS A 12 18.71 -5.06 15.73
N LEU A 13 19.34 -5.37 14.59
CA LEU A 13 19.67 -4.39 13.55
C LEU A 13 18.42 -3.83 12.88
N ARG A 14 17.44 -4.67 12.52
CA ARG A 14 16.16 -4.22 11.96
C ARG A 14 15.44 -3.27 12.92
N PHE A 15 15.43 -3.59 14.21
CA PHE A 15 14.84 -2.71 15.21
C PHE A 15 15.62 -1.39 15.37
N ALA A 16 16.95 -1.41 15.27
CA ALA A 16 17.77 -0.20 15.26
C ALA A 16 17.45 0.71 14.07
N VAL A 17 17.31 0.13 12.87
CA VAL A 17 16.89 0.87 11.66
C VAL A 17 15.52 1.52 11.90
N HIS A 18 14.54 0.75 12.38
CA HIS A 18 13.21 1.25 12.67
C HIS A 18 13.24 2.43 13.64
N LEU A 19 13.97 2.33 14.77
CA LEU A 19 14.11 3.44 15.74
C LEU A 19 14.74 4.71 15.14
N ARG A 20 15.58 4.56 14.11
CA ARG A 20 16.23 5.68 13.42
C ARG A 20 15.37 6.32 12.34
N THR A 21 14.50 5.56 11.69
CA THR A 21 13.69 6.04 10.56
C THR A 21 12.28 6.45 10.96
N ILE A 22 11.77 6.01 12.12
CA ILE A 22 10.45 6.42 12.61
C ILE A 22 10.34 7.94 12.72
N ASP A 23 9.10 8.41 12.56
CA ASP A 23 8.73 9.82 12.62
C ASP A 23 9.13 10.48 13.94
N ASP A 24 9.47 11.77 13.84
CA ASP A 24 9.98 12.54 14.98
C ASP A 24 8.94 12.66 16.10
N LYS A 25 7.66 12.69 15.76
CA LYS A 25 6.55 12.76 16.74
C LYS A 25 6.22 11.40 17.37
N HIS A 26 6.83 10.31 16.90
CA HIS A 26 6.56 8.98 17.44
C HIS A 26 7.08 8.85 18.89
N PRO A 27 6.32 8.25 19.83
CA PRO A 27 6.71 8.18 21.26
C PRO A 27 8.06 7.51 21.53
N LEU A 28 8.49 6.59 20.66
CA LEU A 28 9.80 5.95 20.78
C LEU A 28 10.96 6.88 20.45
N THR A 29 10.76 7.90 19.61
CA THR A 29 11.80 8.87 19.24
C THR A 29 12.37 9.54 20.49
N ASN A 30 11.50 10.07 21.35
CA ASN A 30 11.89 10.68 22.62
C ASN A 30 12.65 9.73 23.55
N ARG A 31 12.35 8.42 23.49
CA ARG A 31 13.01 7.40 24.32
C ARG A 31 14.42 7.05 23.81
N THR A 32 14.72 7.34 22.55
CA THR A 32 16.08 7.12 21.98
C THR A 32 17.04 8.27 22.26
N THR A 33 16.51 9.45 22.62
CA THR A 33 17.32 10.64 22.88
C THR A 33 18.20 10.46 24.10
N LEU A 34 19.47 10.87 23.97
CA LEU A 34 20.42 10.95 25.08
C LEU A 34 20.55 12.40 25.51
N PRO A 35 20.00 12.77 26.69
CA PRO A 35 20.12 14.13 27.19
C PRO A 35 21.58 14.48 27.45
N LEU A 36 21.90 15.76 27.37
CA LEU A 36 23.20 16.27 27.80
C LEU A 36 23.34 16.19 29.33
N VAL A 37 24.57 16.01 29.79
CA VAL A 37 24.94 16.20 31.18
C VAL A 37 24.96 17.69 31.46
N ILE A 38 24.18 18.14 32.45
CA ILE A 38 23.93 19.56 32.71
C ILE A 38 24.99 20.17 33.66
N ARG A 39 25.59 19.36 34.55
CA ARG A 39 26.49 19.84 35.61
C ARG A 39 27.68 18.91 35.83
N GLY A 40 28.77 19.47 36.38
CA GLY A 40 30.00 18.75 36.73
C GLY A 40 31.03 18.72 35.60
N ARG A 41 32.13 17.98 35.81
CA ARG A 41 33.27 17.92 34.86
C ARG A 41 32.92 17.37 33.48
N ALA A 42 31.83 16.61 33.36
CA ALA A 42 31.34 16.05 32.11
C ALA A 42 30.17 16.85 31.50
N ALA A 43 29.89 18.06 32.00
CA ALA A 43 28.84 18.92 31.44
C ALA A 43 29.08 19.17 29.94
N GLY A 44 28.01 19.14 29.15
CA GLY A 44 28.08 19.23 27.69
C GLY A 44 28.26 17.89 26.96
N ASN A 45 28.65 16.82 27.66
CA ASN A 45 28.69 15.47 27.07
C ASN A 45 27.29 14.83 27.06
N ARG A 46 27.05 13.94 26.09
CA ARG A 46 25.83 13.10 26.07
C ARG A 46 25.87 12.07 27.19
N ARG A 47 24.72 11.85 27.85
CA ARG A 47 24.58 10.76 28.83
C ARG A 47 24.79 9.40 28.17
N ILE A 48 25.30 8.46 28.97
CA ILE A 48 25.41 7.05 28.57
C ILE A 48 24.00 6.45 28.44
N PRO A 49 23.74 5.61 27.42
CA PRO A 49 22.49 4.85 27.31
C PRO A 49 22.20 4.02 28.57
N ARG A 50 21.01 4.16 29.12
CA ARG A 50 20.55 3.37 30.28
C ARG A 50 19.59 2.27 29.87
N SER A 51 18.72 2.54 28.89
CA SER A 51 17.72 1.57 28.42
C SER A 51 18.21 0.74 27.23
N LYS A 52 17.57 -0.42 27.01
CA LYS A 52 17.80 -1.25 25.82
C LYS A 52 17.49 -0.48 24.53
N VAL A 53 16.41 0.31 24.53
CA VAL A 53 16.00 1.16 23.38
C VAL A 53 17.08 2.18 23.03
N GLN A 54 17.66 2.85 24.02
CA GLN A 54 18.76 3.81 23.79
C GLN A 54 20.01 3.11 23.23
N ARG A 55 20.37 1.94 23.79
CA ARG A 55 21.52 1.17 23.31
C ARG A 55 21.33 0.70 21.86
N VAL A 56 20.15 0.19 21.53
CA VAL A 56 19.85 -0.28 20.17
C VAL A 56 19.82 0.89 19.17
N ALA A 57 19.24 2.03 19.55
CA ALA A 57 19.25 3.22 18.69
C ALA A 57 20.67 3.72 18.38
N GLN A 58 21.61 3.56 19.31
CA GLN A 58 23.01 3.94 19.10
C GLN A 58 23.82 3.02 18.18
N LEU A 59 23.31 1.83 17.82
CA LEU A 59 24.02 0.92 16.91
C LEU A 59 24.22 1.50 15.52
N LEU A 60 23.37 2.44 15.13
CA LEU A 60 23.40 3.10 13.83
C LEU A 60 23.61 4.61 14.01
N PRO A 61 24.24 5.28 13.03
CA PRO A 61 24.37 6.73 13.02
C PRO A 61 23.00 7.42 12.97
N ALA A 62 22.98 8.74 13.15
CA ALA A 62 21.77 9.50 12.89
C ALA A 62 21.43 9.43 11.40
N THR A 63 20.17 9.13 11.09
CA THR A 63 19.64 9.00 9.73
C THR A 63 18.49 9.99 9.58
N PRO A 64 18.24 10.56 8.39
CA PRO A 64 17.02 11.31 8.12
C PRO A 64 15.80 10.48 8.54
N ARG A 65 14.92 11.09 9.36
CA ARG A 65 13.69 10.46 9.80
C ARG A 65 12.63 10.56 8.72
N ASN A 66 11.76 9.56 8.65
CA ASN A 66 10.56 9.65 7.84
C ASN A 66 9.65 10.71 8.45
N VAL A 67 9.00 11.50 7.59
CA VAL A 67 7.95 12.42 8.03
C VAL A 67 6.62 11.74 7.75
N LEU A 68 5.81 11.54 8.78
CA LEU A 68 4.40 11.17 8.61
C LEU A 68 3.70 12.37 7.98
N ALA A 69 3.58 12.34 6.65
CA ALA A 69 2.73 13.28 5.95
C ALA A 69 1.31 13.15 6.52
N SER A 70 0.66 14.28 6.78
CA SER A 70 -0.76 14.29 7.11
C SER A 70 -1.50 13.52 6.00
N PRO A 71 -2.38 12.58 6.34
CA PRO A 71 -3.19 11.88 5.35
C PRO A 71 -3.88 12.92 4.46
N HIS A 72 -3.57 12.90 3.16
CA HIS A 72 -4.26 13.73 2.19
C HIS A 72 -5.46 12.94 1.68
N PHE A 73 -6.63 13.38 2.09
CA PHE A 73 -7.90 12.88 1.60
C PHE A 73 -8.39 13.89 0.56
N SER A 74 -8.57 13.45 -0.69
CA SER A 74 -9.24 14.27 -1.69
C SER A 74 -10.68 14.54 -1.26
N ASP A 75 -11.23 15.67 -1.70
CA ASP A 75 -12.64 15.97 -1.50
C ASP A 75 -13.51 14.83 -2.06
N GLY A 76 -14.48 14.37 -1.28
CA GLY A 76 -15.33 13.23 -1.64
C GLY A 76 -14.76 11.85 -1.31
N SER A 77 -13.49 11.71 -0.91
CA SER A 77 -12.89 10.39 -0.59
C SER A 77 -13.52 9.62 0.57
N ARG A 78 -14.32 10.30 1.41
CA ARG A 78 -15.09 9.70 2.51
C ARG A 78 -16.57 9.52 2.19
N GLN A 79 -17.01 9.95 1.02
CA GLN A 79 -18.38 9.74 0.59
C GLN A 79 -18.49 8.31 0.08
N ASP A 80 -19.55 7.63 0.48
CA ASP A 80 -19.89 6.33 -0.07
C ASP A 80 -20.09 6.46 -1.59
N PRO A 81 -19.27 5.81 -2.42
CA PRO A 81 -19.39 5.91 -3.87
C PRO A 81 -20.72 5.35 -4.38
N THR A 82 -21.39 4.50 -3.59
CA THR A 82 -22.71 3.96 -3.92
C THR A 82 -23.85 4.89 -3.48
N GLN A 83 -23.58 5.91 -2.67
CA GLN A 83 -24.61 6.78 -2.08
C GLN A 83 -25.76 5.98 -1.41
N GLY A 84 -25.43 4.83 -0.81
CA GLY A 84 -26.40 3.90 -0.22
C GLY A 84 -27.24 3.10 -1.21
N GLN A 85 -26.89 3.08 -2.50
CA GLN A 85 -27.58 2.27 -3.52
C GLN A 85 -27.29 0.77 -3.36
N GLY A 86 -28.24 -0.06 -3.78
CA GLY A 86 -28.05 -1.51 -3.84
C GLY A 86 -26.91 -1.91 -4.76
N LYS A 87 -26.28 -3.07 -4.46
CA LYS A 87 -25.12 -3.60 -5.20
C LYS A 87 -25.40 -3.78 -6.70
N ASP A 88 -26.63 -4.17 -7.04
CA ASP A 88 -27.13 -4.35 -8.40
C ASP A 88 -27.19 -3.02 -9.17
N ILE A 89 -27.79 -1.99 -8.56
CA ILE A 89 -27.89 -0.65 -9.14
C ILE A 89 -26.50 -0.02 -9.27
N ALA A 90 -25.66 -0.16 -8.25
CA ALA A 90 -24.28 0.33 -8.28
C ALA A 90 -23.45 -0.34 -9.38
N ALA A 91 -23.60 -1.66 -9.56
CA ALA A 91 -22.94 -2.38 -10.65
C ALA A 91 -23.42 -1.91 -12.03
N GLN A 92 -24.73 -1.71 -12.21
CA GLN A 92 -25.28 -1.19 -13.48
C GLN A 92 -24.78 0.22 -13.78
N ASN A 93 -24.70 1.09 -12.77
CA ASN A 93 -24.17 2.44 -12.90
C ASN A 93 -22.68 2.42 -13.27
N PHE A 94 -21.90 1.52 -12.65
CA PHE A 94 -20.50 1.33 -13.00
C PHE A 94 -20.34 0.88 -14.45
N THR A 95 -21.11 -0.11 -14.91
CA THR A 95 -21.05 -0.58 -16.29
C THR A 95 -21.39 0.53 -17.27
N THR A 96 -22.47 1.28 -17.01
CA THR A 96 -22.87 2.43 -17.84
C THR A 96 -21.77 3.49 -17.91
N TRP A 97 -21.13 3.79 -16.77
CA TRP A 97 -20.00 4.72 -16.74
C TRP A 97 -18.79 4.18 -17.51
N TRP A 98 -18.42 2.91 -17.30
CA TRP A 98 -17.29 2.29 -17.99
C TRP A 98 -17.48 2.22 -19.51
N GLU A 99 -18.72 1.96 -19.96
CA GLU A 99 -19.11 2.00 -21.37
C GLU A 99 -19.07 3.41 -21.98
N SER A 100 -19.25 4.46 -21.15
CA SER A 100 -19.18 5.85 -21.59
C SER A 100 -17.75 6.39 -21.76
N LEU A 101 -16.73 5.64 -21.31
CA LEU A 101 -15.33 6.01 -21.52
C LEU A 101 -14.95 5.95 -23.00
N GLY A 102 -14.02 6.82 -23.41
CA GLY A 102 -13.55 6.88 -24.79
C GLY A 102 -12.82 5.60 -25.22
N GLN A 103 -12.85 5.30 -26.53
CA GLN A 103 -12.17 4.12 -27.08
C GLN A 103 -10.65 4.13 -26.89
N GLU A 104 -10.05 5.30 -26.71
CA GLU A 104 -8.61 5.47 -26.47
C GLU A 104 -8.23 5.38 -24.99
N THR A 105 -9.21 5.47 -24.07
CA THR A 105 -9.00 5.41 -22.63
C THR A 105 -8.53 4.01 -22.23
N ILE A 106 -7.44 3.95 -21.45
CA ILE A 106 -6.98 2.70 -20.84
C ILE A 106 -7.64 2.56 -19.48
N THR A 107 -8.29 1.43 -19.23
CA THR A 107 -8.82 1.07 -17.91
C THR A 107 -8.00 -0.05 -17.31
N VAL A 108 -7.50 0.14 -16.09
CA VAL A 108 -6.80 -0.88 -15.31
C VAL A 108 -7.70 -1.30 -14.16
N PHE A 109 -8.05 -2.57 -14.10
CA PHE A 109 -8.73 -3.17 -12.96
C PHE A 109 -7.71 -3.93 -12.14
N SER A 110 -7.69 -3.70 -10.83
CA SER A 110 -6.86 -4.45 -9.89
C SER A 110 -7.72 -5.03 -8.79
N ASP A 111 -7.36 -6.25 -8.38
CA ASP A 111 -8.01 -6.96 -7.29
C ASP A 111 -6.99 -7.73 -6.45
N GLY A 112 -7.28 -7.88 -5.16
CA GLY A 112 -6.51 -8.65 -4.21
C GLY A 112 -7.35 -9.78 -3.64
N SER A 113 -6.77 -10.96 -3.47
CA SER A 113 -7.48 -12.09 -2.88
C SER A 113 -6.62 -12.82 -1.86
N GLU A 114 -7.29 -13.34 -0.84
CA GLU A 114 -6.70 -14.26 0.13
C GLU A 114 -7.30 -15.65 -0.03
N GLN A 115 -6.45 -16.66 -0.06
CA GLN A 115 -6.85 -18.05 -0.13
C GLN A 115 -6.09 -18.89 0.89
N GLN A 116 -6.74 -19.95 1.38
CA GLN A 116 -6.08 -21.01 2.14
C GLN A 116 -5.78 -22.18 1.21
N ILE A 117 -4.50 -22.39 0.91
CA ILE A 117 -4.04 -23.51 0.07
C ILE A 117 -3.24 -24.43 0.96
N ASN A 118 -3.72 -25.68 1.14
CA ASN A 118 -3.07 -26.69 1.99
C ASN A 118 -2.76 -26.21 3.41
N GLY A 119 -3.69 -25.47 4.03
CA GLY A 119 -3.53 -24.89 5.38
C GLY A 119 -2.56 -23.71 5.46
N THR A 120 -2.04 -23.23 4.32
CA THR A 120 -1.19 -22.05 4.24
C THR A 120 -2.00 -20.88 3.68
N ARG A 121 -1.94 -19.74 4.39
CA ARG A 121 -2.50 -18.48 3.93
C ARG A 121 -1.65 -17.94 2.77
N VAL A 122 -2.29 -17.77 1.62
CA VAL A 122 -1.68 -17.22 0.40
C VAL A 122 -2.45 -15.97 0.02
N VAL A 123 -1.72 -14.88 -0.13
CA VAL A 123 -2.27 -13.60 -0.60
C VAL A 123 -1.77 -13.37 -2.01
N THR A 124 -2.68 -13.09 -2.93
CA THR A 124 -2.41 -12.88 -4.36
C THR A 124 -3.03 -11.59 -4.83
N TYR A 125 -2.42 -11.00 -5.86
CA TYR A 125 -2.99 -9.89 -6.60
C TYR A 125 -3.20 -10.29 -8.05
N GLY A 126 -4.17 -9.65 -8.69
CA GLY A 126 -4.42 -9.73 -10.11
C GLY A 126 -4.73 -8.35 -10.68
N TYR A 127 -4.44 -8.15 -11.96
CA TYR A 127 -4.90 -6.98 -12.69
C TYR A 127 -5.23 -7.33 -14.15
N ALA A 128 -6.15 -6.57 -14.73
CA ALA A 128 -6.55 -6.63 -16.13
C ALA A 128 -6.57 -5.22 -16.72
N ILE A 129 -6.09 -5.09 -17.94
CA ILE A 129 -5.98 -3.83 -18.67
C ILE A 129 -6.86 -3.92 -19.90
N TYR A 130 -7.68 -2.89 -20.09
CA TYR A 130 -8.59 -2.74 -21.20
C TYR A 130 -8.30 -1.44 -21.94
N GLN A 131 -8.53 -1.44 -23.24
CA GLN A 131 -8.57 -0.23 -24.07
C GLN A 131 -9.83 -0.31 -24.93
N GLY A 132 -10.69 0.71 -24.88
CA GLY A 132 -11.98 0.68 -25.58
C GLY A 132 -12.76 -0.59 -25.25
N GLN A 133 -12.81 -0.94 -23.96
CA GLN A 133 -13.49 -2.13 -23.42
C GLN A 133 -12.97 -3.49 -23.95
N ALA A 134 -11.93 -3.51 -24.79
CA ALA A 134 -11.24 -4.72 -25.21
C ALA A 134 -10.06 -5.03 -24.28
N ALA A 135 -9.96 -6.27 -23.81
CA ALA A 135 -8.84 -6.69 -22.97
C ALA A 135 -7.52 -6.68 -23.76
N VAL A 136 -6.53 -5.95 -23.27
CA VAL A 136 -5.22 -5.80 -23.93
C VAL A 136 -4.09 -6.51 -23.18
N ALA A 137 -4.20 -6.62 -21.85
CA ALA A 137 -3.19 -7.30 -21.04
C ALA A 137 -3.74 -7.72 -19.68
N THR A 138 -3.08 -8.68 -19.04
CA THR A 138 -3.37 -9.09 -17.66
C THR A 138 -2.06 -9.41 -16.94
N GLY A 139 -2.13 -9.51 -15.61
CA GLY A 139 -1.02 -9.99 -14.81
C GLY A 139 -1.46 -10.38 -13.40
N GLN A 140 -0.68 -11.23 -12.76
CA GLN A 140 -0.98 -11.72 -11.42
C GLN A 140 0.30 -12.11 -10.68
N GLY A 141 0.18 -12.36 -9.38
CA GLY A 141 1.26 -12.90 -8.58
C GLY A 141 0.87 -13.09 -7.12
N SER A 142 1.76 -13.70 -6.35
CA SER A 142 1.60 -13.90 -4.92
C SER A 142 2.50 -12.98 -4.11
N LEU A 143 2.03 -12.67 -2.91
CA LEU A 143 2.78 -11.98 -1.86
C LEU A 143 3.22 -12.99 -0.80
N ASN A 144 4.05 -12.51 0.13
CA ASN A 144 4.47 -13.32 1.26
C ASN A 144 3.30 -13.56 2.23
N ALA A 145 3.44 -14.58 3.08
CA ALA A 145 2.39 -14.97 4.05
C ALA A 145 2.08 -13.91 5.13
N LEU A 146 2.91 -12.88 5.27
CA LEU A 146 2.70 -11.76 6.20
C LEU A 146 1.88 -10.62 5.58
N SER A 147 1.61 -10.67 4.28
CA SER A 147 0.87 -9.63 3.56
C SER A 147 -0.64 -9.78 3.79
N HIS A 148 -1.39 -8.72 3.53
CA HIS A 148 -2.84 -8.67 3.58
C HIS A 148 -3.43 -8.38 2.20
N VAL A 149 -4.75 -8.61 2.03
CA VAL A 149 -5.49 -8.32 0.79
C VAL A 149 -5.27 -6.88 0.33
N PHE A 150 -5.27 -5.93 1.26
CA PHE A 150 -4.96 -4.53 0.97
C PHE A 150 -3.56 -4.33 0.33
N ASP A 151 -2.53 -5.04 0.81
CA ASP A 151 -1.19 -4.98 0.21
C ASP A 151 -1.23 -5.54 -1.22
N ALA A 152 -2.05 -6.56 -1.45
CA ALA A 152 -2.25 -7.17 -2.76
C ALA A 152 -2.96 -6.24 -3.73
N GLU A 153 -4.04 -5.58 -3.31
CA GLU A 153 -4.74 -4.56 -4.09
C GLU A 153 -3.78 -3.43 -4.48
N ALA A 154 -3.01 -2.90 -3.53
CA ALA A 154 -2.06 -1.82 -3.78
C ALA A 154 -0.93 -2.23 -4.74
N ILE A 155 -0.37 -3.45 -4.55
CA ILE A 155 0.68 -3.97 -5.43
C ILE A 155 0.14 -4.30 -6.82
N GLY A 156 -1.06 -4.88 -6.90
CA GLY A 156 -1.74 -5.17 -8.16
C GLY A 156 -2.01 -3.90 -8.95
N ALA A 157 -2.52 -2.86 -8.29
CA ALA A 157 -2.80 -1.57 -8.89
C ALA A 157 -1.52 -0.91 -9.41
N CYS A 158 -0.45 -0.93 -8.62
CA CYS A 158 0.86 -0.40 -9.02
C CYS A 158 1.45 -1.17 -10.22
N ARG A 159 1.38 -2.51 -10.21
CA ARG A 159 1.89 -3.35 -11.29
C ARG A 159 1.06 -3.18 -12.56
N GLY A 160 -0.26 -3.11 -12.44
CA GLY A 160 -1.18 -2.85 -13.54
C GLY A 160 -0.96 -1.49 -14.17
N LEU A 161 -0.83 -0.43 -13.37
CA LEU A 161 -0.52 0.92 -13.86
C LEU A 161 0.82 0.97 -14.57
N LYS A 162 1.86 0.34 -14.00
CA LYS A 162 3.17 0.27 -14.65
C LYS A 162 3.12 -0.44 -16.00
N HIS A 163 2.36 -1.54 -16.08
CA HIS A 163 2.19 -2.27 -17.33
C HIS A 163 1.38 -1.45 -18.34
N ALA A 164 0.32 -0.75 -17.92
CA ALA A 164 -0.44 0.17 -18.76
C ALA A 164 0.45 1.28 -19.34
N LEU A 165 1.33 1.88 -18.55
CA LEU A 165 2.28 2.91 -19.00
C LEU A 165 3.28 2.39 -20.05
N GLN A 166 3.58 1.09 -20.04
CA GLN A 166 4.44 0.45 -21.05
C GLN A 166 3.70 0.17 -22.36
N LEU A 167 2.39 -0.03 -22.28
CA LEU A 167 1.52 -0.24 -23.45
C LEU A 167 1.06 1.09 -24.06
N SER A 168 0.98 2.15 -23.26
CA SER A 168 0.45 3.43 -23.71
C SER A 168 1.40 4.16 -24.65
N LEU A 169 0.88 4.65 -25.77
CA LEU A 169 1.60 5.57 -26.64
C LEU A 169 1.70 6.96 -25.98
N PRO A 170 2.70 7.79 -26.33
CA PRO A 170 2.86 9.15 -25.77
C PRO A 170 1.64 10.07 -25.96
N SER A 171 0.73 9.72 -26.87
CA SER A 171 -0.50 10.45 -27.17
C SER A 171 -1.74 9.95 -26.40
N GLN A 172 -1.63 8.87 -25.61
CA GLN A 172 -2.75 8.39 -24.78
C GLN A 172 -2.84 9.22 -23.50
N ARG A 173 -3.92 10.00 -23.39
CA ARG A 173 -4.03 11.07 -22.37
C ARG A 173 -4.74 10.65 -21.07
N GLU A 174 -5.41 9.51 -21.05
CA GLU A 174 -6.19 9.10 -19.87
C GLU A 174 -6.01 7.62 -19.53
N ILE A 175 -5.50 7.38 -18.31
CA ILE A 175 -5.50 6.08 -17.67
C ILE A 175 -6.44 6.15 -16.47
N VAL A 176 -7.41 5.25 -16.46
CA VAL A 176 -8.38 5.07 -15.38
C VAL A 176 -7.99 3.82 -14.60
N LEU A 177 -7.74 3.97 -13.30
CA LEU A 177 -7.41 2.88 -12.40
C LEU A 177 -8.61 2.60 -11.48
N CYS A 178 -9.11 1.37 -11.55
CA CYS A 178 -10.19 0.83 -10.74
C CYS A 178 -9.59 -0.17 -9.75
N VAL A 179 -9.65 0.17 -8.46
CA VAL A 179 -9.21 -0.72 -7.37
C VAL A 179 -10.44 -1.15 -6.58
N SER A 180 -10.67 -2.45 -6.47
CA SER A 180 -11.64 -2.99 -5.52
C SER A 180 -11.20 -2.64 -4.11
N VAL A 181 -12.07 -2.01 -3.32
CA VAL A 181 -11.87 -1.88 -1.88
C VAL A 181 -12.98 -2.67 -1.22
N GLU A 182 -12.75 -3.93 -0.88
CA GLU A 182 -13.75 -4.72 -0.16
C GLU A 182 -13.89 -4.21 1.29
N VAL A 183 -14.95 -3.45 1.58
CA VAL A 183 -15.49 -3.36 2.95
C VAL A 183 -16.42 -4.55 3.17
N ASN A 184 -15.79 -5.68 3.49
CA ASN A 184 -16.32 -6.99 3.89
C ASN A 184 -17.86 -7.17 3.96
N VAL A 185 -18.45 -7.82 2.95
CA VAL A 185 -19.61 -8.71 3.09
C VAL A 185 -19.48 -9.87 2.09
N HIS A 186 -19.12 -11.07 2.57
CA HIS A 186 -19.07 -12.34 1.82
C HIS A 186 -20.43 -12.78 1.24
N PRO A 187 -20.51 -13.75 0.29
CA PRO A 187 -19.44 -14.48 -0.42
C PRO A 187 -19.60 -14.60 -1.96
N ARG A 188 -18.49 -15.00 -2.63
CA ARG A 188 -18.34 -15.70 -3.93
C ARG A 188 -18.80 -14.98 -5.22
N ASP A 189 -17.85 -14.63 -6.09
CA ASP A 189 -17.62 -15.32 -7.38
C ASP A 189 -16.48 -14.68 -8.18
N TYR A 190 -15.83 -15.50 -8.98
CA TYR A 190 -14.57 -15.28 -9.68
C TYR A 190 -14.68 -14.30 -10.86
N LEU A 191 -13.70 -13.40 -10.98
CA LEU A 191 -13.09 -12.87 -12.21
C LEU A 191 -13.96 -12.90 -13.48
N VAL A 192 -15.01 -12.11 -13.46
CA VAL A 192 -15.81 -11.56 -14.57
C VAL A 192 -16.11 -10.12 -14.12
N PRO A 193 -16.32 -9.10 -15.00
CA PRO A 193 -16.57 -7.73 -14.55
C PRO A 193 -17.96 -7.58 -13.89
N ALA A 194 -18.22 -8.33 -12.81
CA ALA A 194 -19.11 -7.92 -11.76
C ALA A 194 -18.32 -6.87 -10.96
N ALA A 195 -18.38 -5.63 -11.43
CA ALA A 195 -17.89 -4.47 -10.71
C ALA A 195 -18.29 -4.59 -9.24
N SER A 196 -17.31 -4.84 -8.36
CA SER A 196 -17.58 -4.74 -6.94
C SER A 196 -17.92 -3.27 -6.68
N ALA A 197 -19.04 -3.03 -6.01
CA ALA A 197 -19.67 -1.72 -5.85
C ALA A 197 -18.82 -0.70 -5.04
N LEU A 198 -17.54 -0.95 -4.83
CA LEU A 198 -16.61 -0.15 -4.03
C LEU A 198 -15.29 0.08 -4.80
N ALA A 199 -15.38 0.29 -6.11
CA ALA A 199 -14.22 0.68 -6.90
C ALA A 199 -13.90 2.16 -6.63
N SER A 200 -12.74 2.44 -6.04
CA SER A 200 -12.19 3.80 -6.08
C SER A 200 -11.60 4.01 -7.47
N VAL A 201 -12.21 4.93 -8.23
CA VAL A 201 -11.77 5.30 -9.57
C VAL A 201 -10.81 6.47 -9.46
N TYR A 202 -9.58 6.27 -9.92
CA TYR A 202 -8.60 7.34 -10.05
C TYR A 202 -8.38 7.61 -11.55
N SER A 203 -8.68 8.82 -12.00
CA SER A 203 -8.27 9.30 -13.33
C SER A 203 -6.91 9.99 -13.19
N LEU A 204 -5.92 9.50 -13.95
CA LEU A 204 -4.61 10.12 -14.06
C LEU A 204 -4.49 10.71 -15.46
N SER A 205 -4.49 12.04 -15.54
CA SER A 205 -4.16 12.79 -16.76
C SER A 205 -2.68 13.17 -16.71
N PHE A 206 -1.91 12.76 -17.72
CA PHE A 206 -0.53 13.18 -17.89
C PHE A 206 -0.47 14.34 -18.89
N PRO A 207 0.30 15.42 -18.63
CA PRO A 207 0.47 16.55 -19.54
C PRO A 207 1.24 16.20 -20.81
#